data_AF-A0A3A8KFX4-F1
#
_entry.id   AF-A0A3A8KFX4-F1
#
_cell.length_a   1.000
_cell.length_b   1.000
_cell.length_c   1.000
_cell.angle_alpha   90.00
_cell.angle_beta   90.00
_cell.angle_gamma   90.00
#
_symmetry.space_group_name_H-M   'P 1'
#
loop_
_entity.id
_entity.type
_entity.pdbx_description
1 polymer ?
#
loop_
_entity_poly.entity_id
_entity_poly.type
_entity_poly.pdbx_seq_one_letter_code
_entity_poly.pdbx_strand_id
1 'polypeptide(L)'
;MSLSFRHLLVPMSAVLLLLSACGGDDPKDPVCGNGIVESGEACDDGNRTEGDRCSNTCQITTPTVDAGTDGGVSPGDDAGTDAGTETDAGTGTDAGTGTDAGTGTDAGTGTDAGTGTDAGTETDAGTGTDAGTGTDAGTETDAGTGTDAGTDAGTETDAGTVDAGTGTDAGTDAGTETDAGTIDAGTETDAGTIDAGTETDAGTETDGGAIDAGPAPDAGTETDGGTGSDAGTSSVTLTALEPAAVFARSGTTGETIPETLAVTLSAPAVTDVVVQVTSSSPSVTVANNGQVTVPAGSSTAPVIVTADAAAGSPKATLTATLGADSRDATVRVLGETEAASLAFLSPETVEVAPGKTVNLTVTLDVPPAVDTVVALSTTGGVGTVPASVTVPANQISAKFALTGGASGATGTVVATLGGQSVSAQVKVTAEPTTNHIVISEVAGGGSGGAGDEFIELYNPTNAEVNIGGWKIQYKSATGTAYTGSFALPASARIAAHGYYLLANSGYVGTTTPADASWGTAFAMSATVGHVRVGPAGIGTGKVDALAVDTVGYGSTADSAEGNSPVTGTIATAGSIERKAKASSSAATMEGGTDKAAGNGYDTDVNNADFILRTKRDPQNKASGTEAP
;
A
#
# COMPACT_ATOMS: atom_id res chain seq x y z
N MET A 1 21.76 84.24 29.45
CA MET A 1 20.43 83.66 29.12
C MET A 1 20.56 82.93 27.79
N SER A 2 19.57 82.10 27.43
CA SER A 2 19.72 80.90 26.58
C SER A 2 20.35 81.05 25.19
N LEU A 3 21.01 79.96 24.77
CA LEU A 3 21.58 79.61 23.46
C LEU A 3 21.40 78.07 23.30
N SER A 4 21.35 77.43 22.12
CA SER A 4 21.51 77.88 20.73
C SER A 4 20.69 77.00 19.75
N PHE A 5 20.76 77.30 18.45
CA PHE A 5 20.19 76.54 17.32
C PHE A 5 20.75 75.11 17.17
N ARG A 6 19.96 74.20 16.57
CA ARG A 6 20.50 72.99 15.89
C ARG A 6 19.51 72.34 14.90
N HIS A 7 19.71 72.52 13.58
CA HIS A 7 19.10 71.70 12.51
C HIS A 7 19.84 71.94 11.16
N LEU A 8 20.81 71.08 10.80
CA LEU A 8 21.30 70.84 9.42
C LEU A 8 22.38 69.74 9.40
N LEU A 9 22.29 68.76 8.47
CA LEU A 9 23.35 68.27 7.56
C LEU A 9 23.00 66.92 6.91
N VAL A 10 23.72 66.56 5.83
CA VAL A 10 23.37 65.46 4.89
C VAL A 10 24.60 64.53 4.64
N PRO A 11 24.93 63.91 3.46
CA PRO A 11 25.23 62.46 3.40
C PRO A 11 26.69 62.09 3.04
N MET A 12 27.01 60.79 3.06
CA MET A 12 28.02 60.07 2.22
C MET A 12 27.99 58.56 2.58
N SER A 13 28.47 57.59 1.78
CA SER A 13 29.06 57.60 0.43
C SER A 13 28.86 56.24 -0.28
N ALA A 14 29.15 56.13 -1.59
CA ALA A 14 29.20 54.87 -2.33
C ALA A 14 30.47 54.77 -3.20
N VAL A 15 31.22 53.67 -3.07
CA VAL A 15 32.46 53.31 -3.82
C VAL A 15 32.50 51.77 -3.86
N LEU A 16 32.12 51.11 -4.95
CA LEU A 16 32.93 50.80 -6.16
C LEU A 16 34.02 49.73 -5.92
N LEU A 17 33.77 48.50 -6.40
CA LEU A 17 34.74 47.62 -7.08
C LEU A 17 34.01 46.43 -7.73
N LEU A 18 34.51 45.97 -8.89
CA LEU A 18 34.10 44.73 -9.55
C LEU A 18 35.20 43.68 -9.36
N LEU A 19 34.87 42.39 -9.31
CA LEU A 19 35.42 41.35 -10.21
C LEU A 19 34.80 39.95 -9.96
N SER A 20 35.27 38.97 -10.74
CA SER A 20 35.08 37.50 -10.61
C SER A 20 33.65 36.95 -10.65
N ALA A 21 33.30 36.39 -11.80
CA ALA A 21 32.43 35.22 -11.86
C ALA A 21 33.30 33.95 -11.77
N CYS A 22 33.00 33.08 -10.81
CA CYS A 22 33.31 31.66 -10.81
C CYS A 22 32.11 30.96 -10.16
N GLY A 23 31.56 29.92 -10.80
CA GLY A 23 30.69 28.99 -10.09
C GLY A 23 31.57 28.15 -9.16
N GLY A 24 31.32 28.23 -7.86
CA GLY A 24 31.78 27.22 -6.91
C GLY A 24 30.62 26.29 -6.62
N ASP A 25 30.85 24.98 -6.66
CA ASP A 25 29.92 24.01 -6.11
C ASP A 25 29.85 24.25 -4.60
N ASP A 26 28.68 24.70 -4.15
CA ASP A 26 28.41 25.02 -2.75
C ASP A 26 28.37 23.70 -1.97
N PRO A 27 29.36 23.39 -1.09
CA PRO A 27 29.33 22.15 -0.34
C PRO A 27 28.10 22.17 0.55
N LYS A 28 27.23 21.18 0.39
CA LYS A 28 26.07 21.04 1.29
C LYS A 28 26.60 20.79 2.69
N ASP A 29 26.26 21.70 3.62
CA ASP A 29 26.38 21.40 5.05
C ASP A 29 25.54 20.14 5.32
N PRO A 30 26.10 19.09 5.94
CA PRO A 30 25.40 17.81 6.11
C PRO A 30 24.14 17.98 6.98
N VAL A 31 23.01 17.44 6.52
CA VAL A 31 21.68 17.75 7.10
C VAL A 31 21.09 16.56 7.86
N CYS A 32 21.70 16.21 8.97
CA CYS A 32 21.27 15.15 9.89
C CYS A 32 19.74 15.00 10.02
N GLY A 33 19.26 13.79 9.80
CA GLY A 33 17.84 13.40 9.76
C GLY A 33 17.20 13.50 8.38
N ASN A 34 17.96 13.21 7.31
CA ASN A 34 17.49 13.26 5.92
C ASN A 34 17.43 11.90 5.20
N GLY A 35 17.99 10.84 5.80
CA GLY A 35 18.04 9.47 5.27
C GLY A 35 19.31 9.14 4.48
N ILE A 36 20.29 10.05 4.42
CA ILE A 36 21.55 9.90 3.68
C ILE A 36 22.70 10.25 4.62
N VAL A 37 23.62 9.31 4.86
CA VAL A 37 24.82 9.58 5.67
C VAL A 37 25.80 10.44 4.86
N GLU A 38 25.87 11.73 5.17
CA GLU A 38 26.73 12.70 4.50
C GLU A 38 28.13 12.79 5.14
N SER A 39 29.05 13.51 4.48
CA SER A 39 30.48 13.58 4.84
C SER A 39 30.75 14.40 6.13
N GLY A 40 30.38 13.83 7.26
CA GLY A 40 30.54 14.40 8.61
C GLY A 40 29.74 13.64 9.68
N GLU A 41 28.84 12.76 9.26
CA GLU A 41 27.87 12.06 10.09
C GLU A 41 28.33 10.62 10.40
N ALA A 42 27.99 10.10 11.58
CA ALA A 42 28.28 8.71 11.96
C ALA A 42 27.09 7.76 11.68
N CYS A 43 25.90 8.33 11.49
CA CYS A 43 24.64 7.69 11.14
C CYS A 43 23.68 8.78 10.62
N ASP A 44 22.64 8.37 9.92
CA ASP A 44 21.41 9.13 9.67
C ASP A 44 20.30 8.09 9.56
N ASP A 45 19.17 8.31 10.25
CA ASP A 45 18.03 7.38 10.31
C ASP A 45 16.74 7.99 9.71
N GLY A 46 16.87 9.07 8.94
CA GLY A 46 15.76 9.75 8.28
C GLY A 46 14.92 10.63 9.20
N ASN A 47 15.32 10.82 10.47
CA ASN A 47 14.54 11.62 11.42
C ASN A 47 15.41 12.38 12.45
N ARG A 48 14.77 13.03 13.44
CA ARG A 48 15.45 13.88 14.45
C ARG A 48 15.01 13.58 15.88
N THR A 49 14.57 12.36 16.13
CA THR A 49 14.37 11.84 17.48
C THR A 49 15.73 11.65 18.16
N GLU A 50 15.74 11.42 19.48
CA GLU A 50 16.95 11.25 20.26
C GLU A 50 16.87 9.93 21.02
N GLY A 51 17.67 8.95 20.61
CA GLY A 51 17.80 7.64 21.28
C GLY A 51 17.41 6.42 20.43
N ASP A 52 16.96 6.63 19.19
CA ASP A 52 16.56 5.61 18.22
C ASP A 52 17.73 5.08 17.35
N ARG A 53 18.93 5.03 17.95
CA ARG A 53 20.25 4.58 17.44
C ARG A 53 21.09 5.65 16.74
N CYS A 54 20.48 6.69 16.20
CA CYS A 54 21.18 7.95 15.94
C CYS A 54 20.82 8.99 17.01
N SER A 55 21.49 10.14 16.96
CA SER A 55 21.12 11.34 17.70
C SER A 55 20.71 12.43 16.70
N ASN A 56 20.02 13.47 17.17
CA ASN A 56 19.79 14.69 16.39
C ASN A 56 21.08 15.48 16.04
N THR A 57 22.25 14.95 16.41
CA THR A 57 23.60 15.43 16.08
C THR A 57 24.39 14.40 15.26
N CYS A 58 23.69 13.39 14.71
CA CYS A 58 24.22 12.32 13.86
C CYS A 58 25.45 11.63 14.42
N GLN A 59 25.38 11.29 15.71
CA GLN A 59 26.28 10.39 16.41
C GLN A 59 25.56 9.10 16.75
N ILE A 60 26.24 7.95 16.65
CA ILE A 60 25.63 6.65 17.00
C ILE A 60 25.34 6.62 18.50
N THR A 61 24.06 6.54 18.86
CA THR A 61 23.63 6.42 20.25
C THR A 61 23.57 4.94 20.63
N THR A 62 24.58 4.48 21.37
CA THR A 62 24.47 3.17 22.06
C THR A 62 23.34 3.27 23.08
N PRO A 63 22.29 2.41 23.01
CA PRO A 63 21.14 2.55 23.90
C PRO A 63 21.57 2.38 25.35
N THR A 64 21.24 3.35 26.19
CA THR A 64 21.42 3.23 27.64
C THR A 64 20.46 2.16 28.15
N VAL A 65 21.02 1.01 28.53
CA VAL A 65 20.26 -0.05 29.22
C VAL A 65 19.65 0.50 30.51
N ASP A 66 18.33 0.58 30.55
CA ASP A 66 17.59 0.85 31.79
C ASP A 66 17.75 -0.34 32.75
N ALA A 67 17.71 -0.06 34.06
CA ALA A 67 18.16 -0.96 35.12
C ALA A 67 17.12 -2.03 35.51
N GLY A 68 16.62 -2.78 34.52
CA GLY A 68 15.87 -4.01 34.74
C GLY A 68 16.72 -5.03 35.52
N THR A 69 16.18 -5.57 36.61
CA THR A 69 16.93 -6.43 37.54
C THR A 69 16.40 -7.85 37.55
N ASP A 70 16.95 -8.72 36.70
CA ASP A 70 16.87 -10.18 36.85
C ASP A 70 18.21 -10.88 36.52
N GLY A 71 18.60 -11.81 37.40
CA GLY A 71 19.94 -12.42 37.40
C GLY A 71 20.02 -13.70 36.57
N GLY A 72 20.42 -13.60 35.31
CA GLY A 72 20.80 -14.75 34.50
C GLY A 72 22.10 -15.41 34.99
N VAL A 73 22.02 -16.64 35.50
CA VAL A 73 23.18 -17.40 36.01
C VAL A 73 24.03 -17.96 34.86
N SER A 74 25.36 -17.88 35.01
CA SER A 74 26.33 -18.61 34.16
C SER A 74 27.33 -19.38 35.06
N PRO A 75 27.72 -20.62 34.72
CA PRO A 75 28.48 -21.49 35.63
C PRO A 75 30.01 -21.43 35.46
N GLY A 76 30.72 -21.79 36.53
CA GLY A 76 32.19 -21.92 36.59
C GLY A 76 32.88 -20.71 37.25
N ASP A 77 33.82 -20.86 38.18
CA ASP A 77 34.38 -22.08 38.79
C ASP A 77 34.93 -21.83 40.22
N ASP A 78 35.16 -22.95 40.92
CA ASP A 78 36.14 -23.17 42.00
C ASP A 78 35.85 -22.81 43.48
N ALA A 79 36.39 -23.68 44.35
CA ALA A 79 36.70 -23.59 45.79
C ALA A 79 35.68 -23.03 46.82
N GLY A 80 35.21 -23.90 47.74
CA GLY A 80 34.65 -23.46 49.03
C GLY A 80 33.82 -24.50 49.80
N THR A 81 34.47 -25.38 50.60
CA THR A 81 33.78 -26.41 51.39
C THR A 81 33.27 -25.92 52.76
N ASP A 82 32.14 -26.49 53.19
CA ASP A 82 31.75 -26.78 54.58
C ASP A 82 31.51 -25.64 55.59
N ALA A 83 30.22 -25.42 55.93
CA ALA A 83 29.73 -25.44 57.33
C ALA A 83 28.18 -25.35 57.42
N GLY A 84 27.56 -26.04 58.38
CA GLY A 84 26.42 -25.48 59.13
C GLY A 84 24.97 -25.82 58.76
N THR A 85 24.60 -27.11 58.85
CA THR A 85 23.48 -27.65 59.68
C THR A 85 22.25 -26.80 60.11
N GLU A 86 21.11 -27.52 60.22
CA GLU A 86 19.89 -27.27 61.04
C GLU A 86 18.65 -26.54 60.46
N THR A 87 17.61 -27.35 60.17
CA THR A 87 16.38 -27.56 60.98
C THR A 87 15.47 -26.38 61.43
N ASP A 88 14.17 -26.64 61.26
CA ASP A 88 12.93 -25.92 61.66
C ASP A 88 12.86 -25.29 63.08
N ALA A 89 12.43 -24.01 63.13
CA ALA A 89 11.61 -23.36 64.17
C ALA A 89 11.12 -21.96 63.67
N GLY A 90 10.02 -21.34 64.13
CA GLY A 90 8.93 -21.80 65.00
C GLY A 90 8.36 -20.70 65.94
N THR A 91 7.09 -20.28 65.76
CA THR A 91 6.25 -19.39 66.65
C THR A 91 6.76 -17.94 66.90
N GLY A 92 5.98 -16.90 67.25
CA GLY A 92 4.56 -16.65 67.59
C GLY A 92 4.29 -15.12 67.53
N THR A 93 3.51 -14.34 68.32
CA THR A 93 2.30 -14.43 69.20
C THR A 93 2.35 -13.19 70.14
N ASP A 94 1.33 -12.42 70.53
CA ASP A 94 -0.11 -12.24 70.18
C ASP A 94 -0.57 -10.83 70.69
N ALA A 95 -1.74 -10.30 70.30
CA ALA A 95 -2.29 -9.03 70.83
C ALA A 95 -3.84 -8.86 70.92
N GLY A 96 -4.64 -9.94 71.07
CA GLY A 96 -6.00 -9.91 71.70
C GLY A 96 -7.16 -9.10 71.04
N THR A 97 -8.39 -8.99 71.61
CA THR A 97 -9.03 -9.59 72.81
C THR A 97 -10.58 -9.64 72.72
N GLY A 98 -11.24 -10.76 73.10
CA GLY A 98 -12.64 -10.83 73.62
C GLY A 98 -13.84 -10.65 72.65
N THR A 99 -15.07 -11.13 72.90
CA THR A 99 -15.68 -11.97 73.97
C THR A 99 -17.00 -12.63 73.48
N ASP A 100 -17.43 -13.74 74.11
CA ASP A 100 -18.68 -14.50 73.85
C ASP A 100 -19.89 -14.04 74.71
N ALA A 101 -21.14 -14.30 74.25
CA ALA A 101 -22.32 -14.64 75.10
C ALA A 101 -23.65 -14.99 74.34
N GLY A 102 -23.84 -16.25 73.87
CA GLY A 102 -25.16 -16.95 73.81
C GLY A 102 -26.29 -16.49 72.85
N THR A 103 -27.47 -17.16 72.72
CA THR A 103 -27.99 -18.42 73.32
C THR A 103 -29.03 -19.18 72.43
N GLY A 104 -29.05 -20.52 72.50
CA GLY A 104 -30.20 -21.43 72.22
C GLY A 104 -30.50 -21.86 70.76
N THR A 105 -31.21 -22.96 70.46
CA THR A 105 -31.45 -24.26 71.17
C THR A 105 -32.19 -25.26 70.24
N ASP A 106 -31.62 -26.45 70.06
CA ASP A 106 -32.22 -27.82 69.98
C ASP A 106 -33.51 -28.18 69.16
N ALA A 107 -33.51 -29.43 68.64
CA ALA A 107 -34.59 -30.33 68.18
C ALA A 107 -35.71 -29.85 67.20
N GLY A 108 -36.21 -30.68 66.27
CA GLY A 108 -35.84 -32.06 65.89
C GLY A 108 -36.95 -32.79 65.10
N THR A 109 -36.62 -33.97 64.53
CA THR A 109 -37.48 -34.88 63.72
C THR A 109 -37.93 -34.34 62.33
N GLY A 110 -37.96 -35.12 61.24
CA GLY A 110 -37.40 -36.47 61.00
C GLY A 110 -38.34 -37.40 60.23
N THR A 111 -37.94 -37.89 59.04
CA THR A 111 -38.54 -39.07 58.38
C THR A 111 -37.50 -39.83 57.55
N ASP A 112 -37.74 -41.13 57.41
CA ASP A 112 -36.80 -42.18 57.02
C ASP A 112 -36.49 -42.27 55.50
N ALA A 113 -35.58 -43.17 55.13
CA ALA A 113 -34.98 -43.31 53.80
C ALA A 113 -35.84 -44.06 52.75
N GLY A 114 -35.45 -43.91 51.47
CA GLY A 114 -35.97 -44.69 50.35
C GLY A 114 -34.97 -44.78 49.19
N THR A 115 -34.25 -45.92 49.10
CA THR A 115 -33.67 -46.59 47.91
C THR A 115 -33.32 -45.77 46.64
N GLY A 116 -32.12 -45.87 46.05
CA GLY A 116 -30.93 -46.65 46.41
C GLY A 116 -29.95 -46.85 45.24
N THR A 117 -28.70 -47.20 45.55
CA THR A 117 -27.67 -47.86 44.69
C THR A 117 -27.55 -47.45 43.22
N ASP A 118 -26.64 -46.53 42.93
CA ASP A 118 -25.35 -46.84 42.28
C ASP A 118 -25.20 -48.19 41.53
N ALA A 119 -24.92 -48.10 40.22
CA ALA A 119 -23.93 -48.92 39.50
C ALA A 119 -23.67 -48.29 38.11
N GLY A 120 -22.44 -48.39 37.59
CA GLY A 120 -22.07 -47.89 36.25
C GLY A 120 -21.62 -49.00 35.29
N THR A 121 -20.66 -48.64 34.43
CA THR A 121 -19.81 -49.51 33.59
C THR A 121 -20.45 -50.28 32.42
N GLU A 122 -20.11 -49.82 31.22
CA GLU A 122 -19.29 -50.56 30.22
C GLU A 122 -19.87 -51.18 28.93
N THR A 123 -19.13 -50.85 27.86
CA THR A 123 -18.87 -51.46 26.54
C THR A 123 -19.95 -52.03 25.58
N ASP A 124 -19.93 -51.43 24.37
CA ASP A 124 -19.69 -52.07 23.04
C ASP A 124 -20.83 -52.26 22.00
N ALA A 125 -20.39 -52.22 20.73
CA ALA A 125 -20.91 -52.81 19.49
C ALA A 125 -22.42 -52.78 19.18
N GLY A 126 -22.81 -51.92 18.22
CA GLY A 126 -24.18 -51.88 17.72
C GLY A 126 -24.40 -51.12 16.40
N THR A 127 -23.71 -51.49 15.31
CA THR A 127 -24.14 -51.05 13.97
C THR A 127 -25.43 -51.78 13.57
N GLY A 128 -26.53 -51.05 13.41
CA GLY A 128 -27.85 -51.62 13.06
C GLY A 128 -28.71 -50.63 12.29
N THR A 129 -29.08 -50.99 11.07
CA THR A 129 -29.80 -50.14 10.10
C THR A 129 -31.29 -50.47 10.01
N ASP A 130 -32.08 -49.40 9.83
CA ASP A 130 -33.30 -49.35 8.99
C ASP A 130 -34.64 -49.95 9.51
N ALA A 131 -35.72 -49.46 8.90
CA ALA A 131 -37.10 -49.95 8.84
C ALA A 131 -37.94 -50.00 10.14
N GLY A 132 -38.99 -49.17 10.23
CA GLY A 132 -39.89 -49.18 11.40
C GLY A 132 -41.16 -48.30 11.35
N THR A 133 -41.74 -48.07 10.17
CA THR A 133 -43.04 -47.40 9.89
C THR A 133 -44.04 -47.19 11.05
N GLY A 134 -44.51 -45.95 11.24
CA GLY A 134 -45.67 -45.64 12.09
C GLY A 134 -46.34 -44.30 11.76
N THR A 135 -47.44 -44.33 11.00
CA THR A 135 -48.17 -43.13 10.52
C THR A 135 -49.51 -42.95 11.23
N ASP A 136 -49.72 -41.80 11.90
CA ASP A 136 -50.99 -41.07 12.08
C ASP A 136 -50.75 -39.87 13.05
N ALA A 137 -51.46 -38.74 12.99
CA ALA A 137 -52.39 -38.23 11.97
C ALA A 137 -52.53 -36.69 12.07
N GLY A 138 -52.87 -36.05 10.95
CA GLY A 138 -53.81 -34.92 10.91
C GLY A 138 -53.36 -33.52 11.35
N THR A 139 -53.06 -32.67 10.36
CA THR A 139 -53.32 -31.22 10.41
C THR A 139 -54.21 -30.83 9.22
N GLU A 140 -55.17 -29.93 9.46
CA GLU A 140 -56.24 -29.61 8.51
C GLU A 140 -55.86 -28.48 7.52
N THR A 141 -56.09 -28.75 6.22
CA THR A 141 -56.77 -27.89 5.23
C THR A 141 -56.31 -26.41 5.14
N ASP A 142 -55.46 -25.97 4.20
CA ASP A 142 -55.50 -25.97 2.71
C ASP A 142 -56.34 -24.85 2.05
N ALA A 143 -55.65 -24.02 1.22
CA ALA A 143 -56.07 -23.46 -0.07
C ALA A 143 -55.08 -22.35 -0.52
N GLY A 144 -54.36 -22.42 -1.65
CA GLY A 144 -54.18 -23.52 -2.61
C GLY A 144 -53.41 -23.05 -3.87
N THR A 145 -53.02 -24.00 -4.75
CA THR A 145 -52.54 -23.82 -6.16
C THR A 145 -51.48 -22.71 -6.42
N GLY A 146 -50.20 -22.97 -6.70
CA GLY A 146 -49.60 -23.87 -7.71
C GLY A 146 -48.49 -23.05 -8.44
N THR A 147 -47.49 -23.58 -9.14
CA THR A 147 -47.20 -24.93 -9.66
C THR A 147 -45.73 -25.30 -9.46
N ASP A 148 -45.42 -26.60 -9.35
CA ASP A 148 -44.03 -27.11 -9.29
C ASP A 148 -43.36 -27.18 -10.67
N ALA A 149 -42.06 -26.86 -10.71
CA ALA A 149 -41.10 -27.15 -11.78
C ALA A 149 -39.66 -26.78 -11.34
N GLY A 150 -39.17 -27.34 -10.23
CA GLY A 150 -37.77 -27.18 -9.83
C GLY A 150 -36.81 -28.11 -10.59
N THR A 151 -35.64 -27.60 -11.00
CA THR A 151 -34.43 -28.39 -11.25
C THR A 151 -33.20 -27.54 -10.94
N ASP A 152 -32.46 -27.91 -9.89
CA ASP A 152 -31.01 -27.65 -9.82
C ASP A 152 -30.28 -28.78 -10.57
N ALA A 153 -29.20 -28.46 -11.27
CA ALA A 153 -28.46 -29.41 -12.10
C ALA A 153 -26.96 -29.08 -12.06
N GLY A 154 -26.28 -29.63 -11.05
CA GLY A 154 -24.82 -29.64 -10.98
C GLY A 154 -24.19 -30.35 -12.18
N THR A 155 -22.99 -29.89 -12.55
CA THR A 155 -22.19 -30.46 -13.65
C THR A 155 -21.49 -31.75 -13.22
N GLU A 156 -21.65 -32.81 -14.01
CA GLU A 156 -20.71 -33.94 -14.05
C GLU A 156 -20.36 -34.28 -15.50
N THR A 157 -19.18 -34.87 -15.71
CA THR A 157 -18.51 -34.96 -17.01
C THR A 157 -18.22 -36.41 -17.44
N ASP A 158 -18.20 -36.65 -18.76
CA ASP A 158 -17.24 -37.48 -19.52
C ASP A 158 -17.85 -38.47 -20.56
N ALA A 159 -16.97 -38.99 -21.42
CA ALA A 159 -17.10 -40.20 -22.25
C ALA A 159 -18.02 -40.14 -23.48
N GLY A 160 -17.61 -39.33 -24.47
CA GLY A 160 -18.25 -39.21 -25.79
C GLY A 160 -18.07 -40.40 -26.75
N THR A 161 -18.09 -40.14 -28.07
CA THR A 161 -17.57 -41.05 -29.11
C THR A 161 -17.40 -40.32 -30.44
N VAL A 162 -16.62 -40.92 -31.36
CA VAL A 162 -16.31 -40.39 -32.70
C VAL A 162 -17.12 -41.14 -33.75
N ASP A 163 -17.63 -40.43 -34.77
CA ASP A 163 -17.88 -41.01 -36.11
C ASP A 163 -17.57 -39.97 -37.21
N ALA A 164 -17.31 -40.41 -38.44
CA ALA A 164 -16.77 -39.57 -39.53
C ALA A 164 -17.53 -39.77 -40.86
N GLY A 165 -17.88 -38.67 -41.55
CA GLY A 165 -18.92 -38.68 -42.60
C GLY A 165 -18.76 -37.76 -43.83
N THR A 166 -17.53 -37.49 -44.27
CA THR A 166 -17.15 -37.14 -45.68
C THR A 166 -18.04 -36.23 -46.57
N GLY A 167 -17.58 -34.99 -46.79
CA GLY A 167 -17.66 -34.26 -48.09
C GLY A 167 -19.00 -33.61 -48.52
N THR A 168 -19.04 -32.60 -49.41
CA THR A 168 -17.95 -31.89 -50.12
C THR A 168 -18.29 -30.42 -50.41
N ASP A 169 -17.33 -29.54 -50.14
CA ASP A 169 -16.94 -28.32 -50.88
C ASP A 169 -18.01 -27.41 -51.56
N ALA A 170 -18.13 -26.19 -51.04
CA ALA A 170 -18.31 -24.96 -51.82
C ALA A 170 -17.68 -23.77 -51.07
N GLY A 171 -17.01 -22.85 -51.79
CA GLY A 171 -16.35 -21.66 -51.22
C GLY A 171 -17.30 -20.58 -50.68
N THR A 172 -16.81 -19.47 -50.11
CA THR A 172 -15.46 -18.88 -50.26
C THR A 172 -15.01 -18.12 -49.01
N ASP A 173 -13.69 -17.94 -48.88
CA ASP A 173 -12.96 -17.17 -47.85
C ASP A 173 -13.42 -15.70 -47.68
N ALA A 174 -13.43 -15.25 -46.41
CA ALA A 174 -13.13 -13.88 -45.98
C ALA A 174 -12.98 -13.82 -44.43
N GLY A 175 -11.82 -14.18 -43.88
CA GLY A 175 -11.49 -13.97 -42.46
C GLY A 175 -10.71 -12.67 -42.22
N THR A 176 -11.14 -11.82 -41.28
CA THR A 176 -10.41 -10.58 -40.91
C THR A 176 -10.44 -10.28 -39.41
N GLU A 177 -9.30 -10.51 -38.76
CA GLU A 177 -8.85 -9.98 -37.47
C GLU A 177 -7.34 -9.68 -37.67
N THR A 178 -6.68 -8.68 -37.10
CA THR A 178 -7.09 -7.40 -36.47
C THR A 178 -5.79 -6.57 -36.30
N ASP A 179 -5.78 -5.26 -36.58
CA ASP A 179 -4.97 -4.28 -35.81
C ASP A 179 -5.41 -2.81 -36.09
N ALA A 180 -4.83 -1.88 -35.33
CA ALA A 180 -5.30 -0.51 -35.12
C ALA A 180 -4.91 0.55 -36.16
N GLY A 181 -5.73 1.61 -36.20
CA GLY A 181 -5.38 2.93 -36.73
C GLY A 181 -6.02 4.01 -35.84
N THR A 182 -5.23 4.99 -35.38
CA THR A 182 -5.66 6.03 -34.44
C THR A 182 -5.84 7.40 -35.12
N ILE A 183 -6.40 8.36 -34.35
CA ILE A 183 -6.51 9.80 -34.62
C ILE A 183 -7.61 10.23 -35.62
N ASP A 184 -8.72 10.73 -35.07
CA ASP A 184 -9.26 12.08 -35.40
C ASP A 184 -10.06 12.63 -34.21
N ALA A 185 -10.37 13.94 -34.23
CA ALA A 185 -11.18 14.79 -33.34
C ALA A 185 -10.43 15.93 -32.62
N GLY A 186 -9.56 16.65 -33.34
CA GLY A 186 -9.07 17.96 -32.91
C GLY A 186 -9.99 19.09 -33.37
N THR A 187 -10.83 19.64 -32.49
CA THR A 187 -11.75 20.75 -32.84
C THR A 187 -11.28 22.09 -32.27
N GLU A 188 -10.74 22.95 -33.12
CA GLU A 188 -10.61 24.39 -32.84
C GLU A 188 -11.09 25.21 -34.05
N THR A 189 -11.71 26.36 -33.77
CA THR A 189 -12.38 27.19 -34.78
C THR A 189 -11.65 28.50 -35.02
N ASP A 190 -11.45 28.88 -36.28
CA ASP A 190 -11.73 30.26 -36.70
C ASP A 190 -12.12 30.33 -38.20
N ALA A 191 -12.67 31.47 -38.63
CA ALA A 191 -13.18 31.71 -39.98
C ALA A 191 -12.27 32.67 -40.78
N GLY A 192 -12.26 32.54 -42.11
CA GLY A 192 -11.56 33.49 -42.98
C GLY A 192 -11.64 33.16 -44.47
N THR A 193 -12.55 33.81 -45.19
CA THR A 193 -12.61 33.77 -46.66
C THR A 193 -11.72 34.86 -47.27
N ILE A 194 -11.06 34.59 -48.42
CA ILE A 194 -11.26 35.31 -49.69
C ILE A 194 -10.38 34.74 -50.83
N ASP A 195 -10.77 35.08 -52.07
CA ASP A 195 -10.35 34.57 -53.38
C ASP A 195 -9.33 35.50 -54.11
N ALA A 196 -8.77 34.99 -55.22
CA ALA A 196 -7.94 35.62 -56.26
C ALA A 196 -6.50 36.08 -55.91
N GLY A 197 -5.50 35.89 -56.80
CA GLY A 197 -5.48 35.20 -58.10
C GLY A 197 -4.28 35.62 -58.98
N THR A 198 -4.22 35.14 -60.25
CA THR A 198 -3.38 35.63 -61.39
C THR A 198 -1.84 35.50 -61.28
N GLU A 199 -1.02 35.22 -62.32
CA GLU A 199 -1.22 34.90 -63.76
C GLU A 199 -0.02 34.04 -64.29
N THR A 200 -0.06 33.61 -65.55
CA THR A 200 0.92 32.72 -66.25
C THR A 200 2.09 33.42 -66.99
N ASP A 201 3.17 32.69 -67.36
CA ASP A 201 3.64 32.45 -68.76
C ASP A 201 4.92 31.55 -68.87
N ALA A 202 5.12 30.88 -70.03
CA ALA A 202 6.29 30.15 -70.58
C ALA A 202 7.00 29.04 -69.74
N GLY A 203 7.48 27.90 -70.26
CA GLY A 203 7.87 27.47 -71.62
C GLY A 203 9.39 27.21 -71.65
N THR A 204 9.97 26.06 -72.05
CA THR A 204 9.66 25.12 -73.16
C THR A 204 10.31 23.72 -72.99
N GLU A 205 9.81 22.71 -73.74
CA GLU A 205 10.47 21.50 -74.33
C GLU A 205 11.92 21.11 -73.88
N THR A 206 12.27 19.83 -73.69
CA THR A 206 12.25 18.76 -74.73
C THR A 206 12.38 17.34 -74.17
N ASP A 207 12.00 16.33 -74.98
CA ASP A 207 12.02 14.88 -74.71
C ASP A 207 12.90 14.10 -75.72
N GLY A 208 13.22 12.83 -75.41
CA GLY A 208 13.81 11.82 -76.30
C GLY A 208 15.31 11.56 -76.11
N GLY A 209 15.85 10.36 -76.39
CA GLY A 209 15.23 9.12 -76.86
C GLY A 209 16.30 8.06 -77.19
N ALA A 210 16.00 6.76 -77.12
CA ALA A 210 17.01 5.69 -77.09
C ALA A 210 17.28 4.96 -78.43
N ILE A 211 18.55 4.56 -78.65
CA ILE A 211 19.10 3.47 -79.50
C ILE A 211 20.58 3.31 -79.05
N ASP A 212 21.23 2.15 -78.85
CA ASP A 212 21.27 0.80 -79.45
C ASP A 212 22.61 0.56 -80.20
N ALA A 213 23.03 -0.72 -80.27
CA ALA A 213 24.24 -1.29 -80.89
C ALA A 213 25.62 -1.12 -80.18
N GLY A 214 26.31 -2.26 -80.01
CA GLY A 214 27.76 -2.36 -79.71
C GLY A 214 28.61 -2.51 -80.99
N PRO A 215 29.83 -3.10 -80.98
CA PRO A 215 30.41 -3.99 -79.97
C PRO A 215 31.86 -3.61 -79.51
N ALA A 216 32.54 -4.58 -78.86
CA ALA A 216 33.91 -4.56 -78.33
C ALA A 216 35.01 -4.10 -79.35
N PRO A 217 36.20 -3.61 -78.89
CA PRO A 217 37.16 -4.44 -78.15
C PRO A 217 37.92 -3.79 -76.96
N ASP A 218 38.71 -4.64 -76.30
CA ASP A 218 39.62 -4.39 -75.17
C ASP A 218 40.81 -3.45 -75.47
N ALA A 219 40.95 -2.40 -74.65
CA ALA A 219 42.21 -1.82 -74.17
C ALA A 219 41.92 -0.88 -72.97
N GLY A 220 42.62 -1.05 -71.84
CA GLY A 220 42.32 -0.35 -70.58
C GLY A 220 43.19 0.89 -70.27
N THR A 221 43.53 1.03 -68.97
CA THR A 221 44.27 2.09 -68.26
C THR A 221 43.45 3.23 -67.65
N GLU A 222 43.56 3.32 -66.31
CA GLU A 222 43.38 4.44 -65.34
C GLU A 222 42.15 5.37 -65.45
N THR A 223 41.43 5.73 -64.36
CA THR A 223 41.37 5.31 -62.94
C THR A 223 40.03 5.84 -62.41
N ASP A 224 39.19 4.99 -61.80
CA ASP A 224 38.00 5.45 -61.05
C ASP A 224 38.28 5.41 -59.53
N GLY A 225 37.69 6.36 -58.81
CA GLY A 225 37.96 6.64 -57.40
C GLY A 225 36.80 7.38 -56.72
N GLY A 226 35.62 6.76 -56.73
CA GLY A 226 34.40 7.33 -56.14
C GLY A 226 33.37 6.26 -55.76
N THR A 227 33.69 5.43 -54.75
CA THR A 227 32.81 4.33 -54.33
C THR A 227 31.48 4.83 -53.75
N GLY A 228 30.39 4.51 -54.46
CA GLY A 228 28.99 4.42 -54.05
C GLY A 228 28.52 5.12 -52.76
N SER A 229 27.64 6.11 -52.92
CA SER A 229 26.63 6.43 -51.90
C SER A 229 25.60 5.30 -51.84
N ASP A 230 25.61 4.55 -50.74
CA ASP A 230 24.71 3.40 -50.52
C ASP A 230 23.22 3.82 -50.45
N ALA A 231 22.33 2.89 -50.80
CA ALA A 231 20.89 3.09 -50.67
C ALA A 231 20.49 3.04 -49.19
N GLY A 232 19.42 3.76 -48.82
CA GLY A 232 19.03 3.97 -47.43
C GLY A 232 18.69 2.68 -46.66
N THR A 233 19.68 2.11 -45.99
CA THR A 233 19.47 1.16 -44.89
C THR A 233 18.96 1.92 -43.67
N SER A 234 17.95 1.38 -42.99
CA SER A 234 17.53 1.89 -41.68
C SER A 234 18.62 1.59 -40.65
N SER A 235 19.53 2.54 -40.43
CA SER A 235 20.69 2.37 -39.55
C SER A 235 20.26 2.19 -38.10
N VAL A 236 20.22 0.94 -37.64
CA VAL A 236 19.99 0.60 -36.24
C VAL A 236 21.13 1.08 -35.35
N THR A 237 20.78 1.55 -34.16
CA THR A 237 21.67 2.16 -33.15
C THR A 237 21.67 1.32 -31.88
N LEU A 238 22.75 1.37 -31.09
CA LEU A 238 22.88 0.57 -29.87
C LEU A 238 22.19 1.29 -28.70
N THR A 239 21.01 0.81 -28.32
CA THR A 239 20.18 1.42 -27.27
C THR A 239 20.58 0.98 -25.88
N ALA A 240 20.89 -0.30 -25.67
CA ALA A 240 21.25 -0.84 -24.36
C ALA A 240 22.30 -1.95 -24.40
N LEU A 241 22.98 -2.13 -23.27
CA LEU A 241 23.70 -3.33 -22.85
C LEU A 241 23.22 -3.60 -21.42
N GLU A 242 22.27 -4.52 -21.27
CA GLU A 242 21.50 -4.66 -20.01
C GLU A 242 21.31 -6.14 -19.62
N PRO A 243 21.22 -6.45 -18.31
CA PRO A 243 21.23 -5.52 -17.16
C PRO A 243 22.60 -4.89 -16.88
N ALA A 244 22.61 -3.65 -16.37
CA ALA A 244 23.84 -2.87 -16.14
C ALA A 244 24.78 -3.45 -15.06
N ALA A 245 24.30 -4.37 -14.22
CA ALA A 245 25.12 -5.12 -13.27
C ALA A 245 24.63 -6.58 -13.18
N VAL A 246 25.54 -7.52 -13.45
CA VAL A 246 25.28 -8.96 -13.47
C VAL A 246 26.47 -9.73 -12.91
N PHE A 247 26.31 -11.05 -12.74
CA PHE A 247 27.35 -11.94 -12.23
C PHE A 247 27.67 -13.07 -13.23
N ALA A 248 28.85 -13.66 -13.10
CA ALA A 248 29.26 -14.89 -13.79
C ALA A 248 30.06 -15.77 -12.83
N ARG A 249 30.05 -17.10 -12.98
CA ARG A 249 30.80 -18.00 -12.08
C ARG A 249 32.19 -18.28 -12.65
N SER A 250 33.22 -18.19 -11.81
CA SER A 250 34.58 -18.57 -12.20
C SER A 250 34.63 -19.99 -12.77
N GLY A 251 35.41 -20.19 -13.83
CA GLY A 251 35.53 -21.48 -14.52
C GLY A 251 34.40 -21.81 -15.50
N THR A 252 33.44 -20.90 -15.72
CA THR A 252 32.30 -21.13 -16.64
C THR A 252 32.36 -20.28 -17.90
N THR A 253 31.73 -20.79 -18.97
CA THR A 253 31.42 -20.06 -20.20
C THR A 253 29.92 -20.16 -20.45
N GLY A 254 29.22 -19.04 -20.62
CA GLY A 254 27.77 -19.04 -20.81
C GLY A 254 27.16 -17.64 -20.69
N GLU A 255 25.85 -17.62 -20.46
CA GLU A 255 25.10 -16.40 -20.11
C GLU A 255 25.37 -15.99 -18.65
N THR A 256 25.12 -14.72 -18.34
CA THR A 256 25.26 -14.17 -16.99
C THR A 256 24.05 -14.51 -16.10
N ILE A 257 24.20 -14.27 -14.80
CA ILE A 257 23.16 -14.54 -13.78
C ILE A 257 22.96 -13.31 -12.87
N PRO A 258 21.78 -13.08 -12.26
CA PRO A 258 20.56 -13.88 -12.39
C PRO A 258 19.89 -13.80 -13.76
N GLU A 259 20.21 -12.74 -14.52
CA GLU A 259 19.64 -12.44 -15.83
C GLU A 259 20.74 -12.40 -16.91
N THR A 260 20.35 -12.78 -18.12
CA THR A 260 21.20 -12.81 -19.31
C THR A 260 21.48 -11.40 -19.81
N LEU A 261 22.74 -10.98 -19.72
CA LEU A 261 23.24 -9.75 -20.32
C LEU A 261 23.04 -9.80 -21.84
N ALA A 262 22.37 -8.80 -22.40
CA ALA A 262 22.08 -8.70 -23.83
C ALA A 262 22.46 -7.33 -24.39
N VAL A 263 22.85 -7.31 -25.67
CA VAL A 263 22.87 -6.07 -26.47
C VAL A 263 21.49 -5.84 -27.07
N THR A 264 21.04 -4.59 -27.10
CA THR A 264 19.74 -4.18 -27.65
C THR A 264 19.92 -3.07 -28.68
N LEU A 265 19.23 -3.20 -29.81
CA LEU A 265 19.21 -2.25 -30.92
C LEU A 265 17.90 -1.44 -30.93
N SER A 266 17.90 -0.28 -31.59
CA SER A 266 16.73 0.60 -31.71
C SER A 266 15.58 0.04 -32.55
N ALA A 267 15.82 -0.97 -33.39
CA ALA A 267 14.82 -1.72 -34.13
C ALA A 267 15.37 -3.13 -34.48
N PRO A 268 14.53 -4.08 -34.93
CA PRO A 268 15.00 -5.34 -35.50
C PRO A 268 15.95 -5.11 -36.68
N ALA A 269 17.08 -5.82 -36.68
CA ALA A 269 18.10 -5.67 -37.70
C ALA A 269 17.64 -6.24 -39.05
N VAL A 270 17.86 -5.52 -40.15
CA VAL A 270 17.47 -5.98 -41.51
C VAL A 270 18.44 -7.02 -42.10
N THR A 271 19.65 -7.08 -41.56
CA THR A 271 20.70 -8.08 -41.81
C THR A 271 21.40 -8.35 -40.48
N ASP A 272 22.24 -9.38 -40.39
CA ASP A 272 23.04 -9.62 -39.18
C ASP A 272 23.91 -8.39 -38.84
N VAL A 273 23.85 -7.93 -37.59
CA VAL A 273 24.59 -6.77 -37.06
C VAL A 273 25.56 -7.24 -35.99
N VAL A 274 26.86 -6.96 -36.16
CA VAL A 274 27.90 -7.31 -35.18
C VAL A 274 28.20 -6.14 -34.27
N VAL A 275 27.87 -6.28 -32.98
CA VAL A 275 28.24 -5.36 -31.90
C VAL A 275 29.58 -5.82 -31.31
N GLN A 276 30.53 -4.89 -31.12
CA GLN A 276 31.83 -5.17 -30.55
C GLN A 276 31.80 -4.91 -29.04
N VAL A 277 31.97 -5.96 -28.22
CA VAL A 277 31.93 -5.89 -26.76
C VAL A 277 33.32 -6.19 -26.20
N THR A 278 33.94 -5.16 -25.63
CA THR A 278 35.28 -5.23 -25.02
C THR A 278 35.20 -5.34 -23.51
N SER A 279 36.22 -5.93 -22.87
CA SER A 279 36.27 -6.08 -21.41
C SER A 279 37.42 -5.28 -20.80
N SER A 280 37.14 -4.61 -19.67
CA SER A 280 38.14 -3.88 -18.89
C SER A 280 39.05 -4.79 -18.03
N SER A 281 38.81 -6.10 -17.98
CA SER A 281 39.61 -7.04 -17.18
C SER A 281 39.66 -8.43 -17.80
N PRO A 282 40.83 -9.10 -17.84
CA PRO A 282 40.97 -10.46 -18.40
C PRO A 282 40.20 -11.55 -17.62
N SER A 283 39.70 -11.23 -16.43
CA SER A 283 38.81 -12.09 -15.63
C SER A 283 37.42 -12.31 -16.25
N VAL A 284 37.02 -11.48 -17.22
CA VAL A 284 35.81 -11.69 -18.02
C VAL A 284 36.19 -11.48 -19.48
N THR A 285 36.02 -12.50 -20.31
CA THR A 285 36.22 -12.42 -21.76
C THR A 285 34.90 -12.71 -22.46
N VAL A 286 34.63 -12.03 -23.58
CA VAL A 286 33.41 -12.22 -24.38
C VAL A 286 33.71 -13.20 -25.51
N ALA A 287 32.76 -14.10 -25.80
CA ALA A 287 32.86 -15.09 -26.86
C ALA A 287 33.14 -14.48 -28.25
N ASN A 288 33.55 -15.32 -29.21
CA ASN A 288 33.82 -14.93 -30.60
C ASN A 288 34.84 -13.77 -30.77
N ASN A 289 35.73 -13.60 -29.79
CA ASN A 289 36.69 -12.49 -29.65
C ASN A 289 36.00 -11.11 -29.46
N GLY A 290 34.92 -11.05 -28.68
CA GLY A 290 34.17 -9.81 -28.42
C GLY A 290 33.03 -9.54 -29.40
N GLN A 291 32.72 -10.45 -30.31
CA GLN A 291 31.75 -10.22 -31.37
C GLN A 291 30.39 -10.84 -31.04
N VAL A 292 29.42 -9.96 -30.74
CA VAL A 292 28.03 -10.35 -30.47
C VAL A 292 27.19 -10.02 -31.69
N THR A 293 26.71 -11.06 -32.38
CA THR A 293 25.88 -10.91 -33.59
C THR A 293 24.40 -10.87 -33.21
N VAL A 294 23.73 -9.77 -33.52
CA VAL A 294 22.27 -9.66 -33.54
C VAL A 294 21.77 -10.16 -34.91
N PRO A 295 21.01 -11.26 -34.99
CA PRO A 295 20.56 -11.82 -36.27
C PRO A 295 19.58 -10.92 -37.03
N ALA A 296 19.52 -11.09 -38.34
CA ALA A 296 18.46 -10.51 -39.16
C ALA A 296 17.06 -10.89 -38.62
N GLY A 297 16.19 -9.89 -38.42
CA GLY A 297 14.87 -10.02 -37.81
C GLY A 297 14.83 -9.91 -36.28
N SER A 298 15.98 -9.83 -35.60
CA SER A 298 16.06 -9.63 -34.14
C SER A 298 16.55 -8.24 -33.77
N SER A 299 16.10 -7.71 -32.63
CA SER A 299 16.61 -6.46 -32.02
C SER A 299 17.57 -6.71 -30.85
N THR A 300 17.73 -7.95 -30.40
CA THR A 300 18.55 -8.33 -29.24
C THR A 300 19.43 -9.55 -29.50
N ALA A 301 20.53 -9.68 -28.75
CA ALA A 301 21.33 -10.90 -28.67
C ALA A 301 22.05 -11.04 -27.31
N PRO A 302 22.20 -12.27 -26.77
CA PRO A 302 22.89 -12.52 -25.51
C PRO A 302 24.41 -12.35 -25.62
N VAL A 303 25.02 -11.81 -24.58
CA VAL A 303 26.47 -11.63 -24.43
C VAL A 303 27.05 -12.83 -23.69
N ILE A 304 27.52 -13.83 -24.43
CA ILE A 304 28.17 -15.00 -23.86
C ILE A 304 29.56 -14.62 -23.33
N VAL A 305 29.79 -14.87 -22.04
CA VAL A 305 31.05 -14.57 -21.33
C VAL A 305 31.74 -15.85 -20.85
N THR A 306 33.08 -15.81 -20.79
CA THR A 306 33.92 -16.77 -20.05
C THR A 306 34.52 -16.03 -18.86
N ALA A 307 34.38 -16.58 -17.64
CA ALA A 307 34.79 -15.92 -16.40
C ALA A 307 35.89 -16.70 -15.66
N ASP A 308 36.93 -16.00 -15.21
CA ASP A 308 38.06 -16.54 -14.45
C ASP A 308 38.45 -15.56 -13.34
N ALA A 309 38.17 -15.92 -12.08
CA ALA A 309 38.48 -15.07 -10.93
C ALA A 309 39.99 -14.93 -10.66
N ALA A 310 40.83 -15.83 -11.19
CA ALA A 310 42.28 -15.80 -10.99
C ALA A 310 43.01 -14.91 -12.02
N ALA A 311 42.38 -14.59 -13.16
CA ALA A 311 43.03 -13.84 -14.24
C ALA A 311 43.15 -12.33 -13.99
N GLY A 312 42.37 -11.73 -13.09
CA GLY A 312 42.34 -10.27 -12.94
C GLY A 312 41.45 -9.75 -11.81
N SER A 313 40.81 -8.58 -12.04
CA SER A 313 39.88 -7.98 -11.08
C SER A 313 38.59 -8.82 -11.02
N PRO A 314 38.03 -9.15 -9.84
CA PRO A 314 36.75 -9.86 -9.76
C PRO A 314 35.55 -9.05 -10.27
N LYS A 315 35.74 -7.77 -10.64
CA LYS A 315 34.75 -6.97 -11.39
C LYS A 315 35.38 -6.48 -12.70
N ALA A 316 34.67 -6.71 -13.80
CA ALA A 316 34.97 -6.15 -15.12
C ALA A 316 33.84 -5.22 -15.57
N THR A 317 34.18 -4.18 -16.33
CA THR A 317 33.22 -3.44 -17.17
C THR A 317 33.28 -4.03 -18.57
N LEU A 318 32.12 -4.36 -19.14
CA LEU A 318 31.95 -4.70 -20.54
C LEU A 318 31.40 -3.48 -21.27
N THR A 319 32.09 -3.05 -22.32
CA THR A 319 31.74 -1.89 -23.15
C THR A 319 31.35 -2.39 -24.55
N ALA A 320 30.05 -2.37 -24.84
CA ALA A 320 29.50 -2.68 -26.16
C ALA A 320 29.49 -1.43 -27.05
N THR A 321 29.89 -1.59 -28.31
CA THR A 321 30.02 -0.48 -29.28
C THR A 321 29.45 -0.83 -30.65
N LEU A 322 28.76 0.13 -31.26
CA LEU A 322 28.24 0.05 -32.62
C LEU A 322 28.34 1.44 -33.29
N GLY A 323 29.24 1.58 -34.26
CA GLY A 323 29.50 2.87 -34.91
C GLY A 323 30.04 3.91 -33.92
N ALA A 324 29.20 4.87 -33.54
CA ALA A 324 29.51 5.89 -32.53
C ALA A 324 28.81 5.67 -31.18
N ASP A 325 27.86 4.72 -31.09
CA ASP A 325 27.17 4.40 -29.84
C ASP A 325 28.03 3.49 -28.97
N SER A 326 27.96 3.71 -27.65
CA SER A 326 28.63 2.91 -26.62
C SER A 326 27.70 2.68 -25.43
N ARG A 327 27.70 1.47 -24.86
CA ARG A 327 26.94 1.10 -23.64
C ARG A 327 27.81 0.25 -22.73
N ASP A 328 27.76 0.53 -21.43
CA ASP A 328 28.53 -0.17 -20.41
C ASP A 328 27.62 -0.99 -19.49
N ALA A 329 28.06 -2.20 -19.16
CA ALA A 329 27.52 -3.02 -18.08
C ALA A 329 28.67 -3.60 -17.25
N THR A 330 28.42 -4.01 -16.01
CA THR A 330 29.45 -4.58 -15.15
C THR A 330 29.17 -6.02 -14.79
N VAL A 331 30.19 -6.88 -14.94
CA VAL A 331 30.14 -8.30 -14.62
C VAL A 331 31.03 -8.55 -13.40
N ARG A 332 30.44 -9.10 -12.33
CA ARG A 332 31.18 -9.58 -11.16
C ARG A 332 31.40 -11.09 -11.24
N VAL A 333 32.65 -11.53 -11.20
CA VAL A 333 33.01 -12.94 -11.15
C VAL A 333 32.84 -13.45 -9.72
N LEU A 334 31.99 -14.46 -9.55
CA LEU A 334 31.79 -15.17 -8.30
C LEU A 334 32.84 -16.27 -8.14
N GLY A 335 33.40 -16.42 -6.94
CA GLY A 335 34.26 -17.54 -6.59
C GLY A 335 33.51 -18.87 -6.56
N GLU A 336 34.21 -19.98 -6.85
CA GLU A 336 33.61 -21.33 -6.87
C GLU A 336 32.95 -21.73 -5.53
N THR A 337 33.48 -21.22 -4.41
CA THR A 337 32.99 -21.46 -3.05
C THR A 337 32.43 -20.20 -2.39
N GLU A 338 32.01 -19.20 -3.18
CA GLU A 338 31.40 -17.97 -2.66
C GLU A 338 29.97 -18.24 -2.20
N ALA A 339 29.76 -18.24 -0.90
CA ALA A 339 28.44 -18.45 -0.28
C ALA A 339 27.66 -17.13 -0.23
N ALA A 340 26.36 -17.20 -0.55
CA ALA A 340 25.47 -16.06 -0.44
C ALA A 340 25.09 -15.75 1.01
N SER A 341 24.92 -14.47 1.31
CA SER A 341 24.54 -13.92 2.62
C SER A 341 23.30 -13.03 2.49
N LEU A 342 22.67 -12.66 3.62
CA LEU A 342 21.43 -11.88 3.59
C LEU A 342 21.73 -10.40 3.34
N ALA A 343 21.17 -9.84 2.26
CA ALA A 343 21.27 -8.42 1.97
C ALA A 343 20.16 -7.62 2.67
N PHE A 344 18.89 -7.94 2.39
CA PHE A 344 17.74 -7.24 2.98
C PHE A 344 16.43 -8.04 2.85
N LEU A 345 15.41 -7.57 3.56
CA LEU A 345 14.02 -8.00 3.43
C LEU A 345 13.18 -6.77 3.02
N SER A 346 12.31 -6.92 2.00
CA SER A 346 11.57 -5.80 1.41
C SER A 346 10.07 -6.09 1.30
N PRO A 347 9.17 -5.11 1.59
CA PRO A 347 9.48 -3.79 2.14
C PRO A 347 9.95 -3.87 3.60
N GLU A 348 10.70 -2.87 4.06
CA GLU A 348 11.26 -2.82 5.41
C GLU A 348 10.19 -2.54 6.49
N THR A 349 9.11 -1.83 6.12
CA THR A 349 7.94 -1.63 6.97
C THR A 349 6.69 -2.12 6.24
N VAL A 350 5.82 -2.83 6.96
CA VAL A 350 4.61 -3.46 6.46
C VAL A 350 3.43 -3.07 7.33
N GLU A 351 2.36 -2.57 6.70
CA GLU A 351 1.02 -2.57 7.30
C GLU A 351 0.18 -3.66 6.65
N VAL A 352 -0.57 -4.41 7.46
CA VAL A 352 -1.42 -5.52 7.01
C VAL A 352 -2.66 -5.65 7.87
N ALA A 353 -3.83 -5.86 7.28
CA ALA A 353 -5.07 -6.07 8.02
C ALA A 353 -5.20 -7.53 8.54
N PRO A 354 -6.00 -7.79 9.59
CA PRO A 354 -6.17 -9.13 10.17
C PRO A 354 -6.64 -10.15 9.14
N GLY A 355 -5.93 -11.28 9.03
CA GLY A 355 -6.23 -12.33 8.05
C GLY A 355 -6.00 -11.95 6.58
N LYS A 356 -5.50 -10.75 6.26
CA LYS A 356 -5.07 -10.38 4.90
C LYS A 356 -3.63 -10.81 4.66
N THR A 357 -3.27 -10.97 3.39
CA THR A 357 -1.93 -11.39 2.99
C THR A 357 -1.20 -10.28 2.25
N VAL A 358 0.08 -10.10 2.58
CA VAL A 358 1.03 -9.20 1.90
C VAL A 358 2.30 -9.97 1.54
N ASN A 359 2.89 -9.65 0.39
CA ASN A 359 4.09 -10.32 -0.09
C ASN A 359 5.35 -9.56 0.33
N LEU A 360 6.27 -10.25 1.02
CA LEU A 360 7.62 -9.78 1.27
C LEU A 360 8.59 -10.48 0.31
N THR A 361 9.73 -9.85 0.04
CA THR A 361 10.81 -10.37 -0.80
C THR A 361 12.10 -10.39 0.02
N VAL A 362 12.69 -11.58 0.21
CA VAL A 362 14.05 -11.69 0.77
C VAL A 362 15.06 -11.62 -0.38
N THR A 363 16.14 -10.87 -0.17
CA THR A 363 17.21 -10.66 -1.15
C THR A 363 18.56 -11.07 -0.56
N LEU A 364 19.34 -11.80 -1.33
CA LEU A 364 20.73 -12.18 -1.04
C LEU A 364 21.71 -11.21 -1.71
N ASP A 365 22.92 -11.13 -1.18
CA ASP A 365 24.00 -10.29 -1.73
C ASP A 365 24.51 -10.77 -3.11
N VAL A 366 24.50 -12.09 -3.35
CA VAL A 366 24.92 -12.72 -4.60
C VAL A 366 23.99 -13.89 -4.97
N PRO A 367 23.90 -14.27 -6.26
CA PRO A 367 23.16 -15.46 -6.66
C PRO A 367 23.84 -16.74 -6.13
N PRO A 368 23.14 -17.61 -5.38
CA PRO A 368 23.74 -18.82 -4.81
C PRO A 368 23.92 -19.91 -5.87
N ALA A 369 24.91 -20.77 -5.70
CA ALA A 369 25.20 -21.85 -6.66
C ALA A 369 24.16 -23.00 -6.64
N VAL A 370 23.36 -23.08 -5.58
CA VAL A 370 22.31 -24.09 -5.35
C VAL A 370 21.12 -23.44 -4.67
N ASP A 371 19.96 -24.09 -4.72
CA ASP A 371 18.75 -23.70 -4.00
C ASP A 371 19.04 -23.46 -2.50
N THR A 372 18.82 -22.23 -2.05
CA THR A 372 19.21 -21.74 -0.73
C THR A 372 17.98 -21.48 0.12
N VAL A 373 17.81 -22.27 1.18
CA VAL A 373 16.66 -22.18 2.08
C VAL A 373 16.94 -21.15 3.18
N VAL A 374 16.15 -20.08 3.21
CA VAL A 374 16.15 -19.06 4.25
C VAL A 374 15.05 -19.38 5.25
N ALA A 375 15.37 -19.48 6.54
CA ALA A 375 14.38 -19.69 7.59
C ALA A 375 13.63 -18.38 7.88
N LEU A 376 12.34 -18.47 8.20
CA LEU A 376 11.47 -17.31 8.43
C LEU A 376 10.72 -17.44 9.77
N SER A 377 10.51 -16.32 10.45
CA SER A 377 9.76 -16.26 11.71
C SER A 377 9.09 -14.90 11.93
N THR A 378 8.21 -14.81 12.92
CA THR A 378 7.47 -13.59 13.31
C THR A 378 7.55 -13.34 14.82
N THR A 379 7.65 -12.07 15.21
CA THR A 379 7.56 -11.62 16.61
C THR A 379 6.27 -10.84 16.86
N GLY A 380 5.95 -10.49 18.12
CA GLY A 380 4.86 -9.56 18.45
C GLY A 380 3.42 -10.03 18.15
N GLY A 381 3.22 -11.25 17.66
CA GLY A 381 1.89 -11.76 17.27
C GLY A 381 1.35 -11.18 15.96
N VAL A 382 2.22 -10.55 15.14
CA VAL A 382 1.82 -9.79 13.93
C VAL A 382 1.25 -10.64 12.79
N GLY A 383 1.28 -11.96 12.89
CA GLY A 383 0.77 -12.83 11.84
C GLY A 383 1.48 -14.17 11.74
N THR A 384 1.40 -14.77 10.56
CA THR A 384 2.11 -16.00 10.20
C THR A 384 2.82 -15.87 8.85
N VAL A 385 3.97 -16.55 8.74
CA VAL A 385 4.77 -16.72 7.53
C VAL A 385 5.00 -18.21 7.30
N PRO A 386 5.28 -18.69 6.07
CA PRO A 386 5.80 -20.04 5.89
C PRO A 386 7.14 -20.18 6.65
N ALA A 387 7.44 -21.35 7.22
CA ALA A 387 8.62 -21.54 8.08
C ALA A 387 9.98 -21.33 7.37
N SER A 388 9.98 -21.33 6.03
CA SER A 388 11.14 -20.99 5.21
C SER A 388 10.70 -20.55 3.81
N VAL A 389 11.62 -19.94 3.07
CA VAL A 389 11.50 -19.65 1.64
C VAL A 389 12.79 -20.08 0.94
N THR A 390 12.68 -20.66 -0.25
CA THR A 390 13.83 -21.07 -1.07
C THR A 390 14.14 -19.98 -2.09
N VAL A 391 15.36 -19.46 -2.08
CA VAL A 391 15.94 -18.70 -3.19
C VAL A 391 16.55 -19.70 -4.18
N PRO A 392 16.05 -19.83 -5.41
CA PRO A 392 16.55 -20.82 -6.36
C PRO A 392 18.01 -20.60 -6.75
N ALA A 393 18.68 -21.67 -7.20
CA ALA A 393 20.02 -21.59 -7.78
C ALA A 393 20.09 -20.49 -8.86
N ASN A 394 21.15 -19.68 -8.80
CA ASN A 394 21.40 -18.52 -9.64
C ASN A 394 20.40 -17.35 -9.56
N GLN A 395 19.40 -17.37 -8.67
CA GLN A 395 18.52 -16.22 -8.42
C GLN A 395 18.95 -15.43 -7.17
N ILE A 396 18.74 -14.11 -7.14
CA ILE A 396 19.13 -13.27 -5.99
C ILE A 396 18.05 -13.09 -4.93
N SER A 397 16.80 -13.48 -5.20
CA SER A 397 15.68 -13.21 -4.29
C SER A 397 14.55 -14.23 -4.41
N ALA A 398 13.68 -14.25 -3.39
CA ALA A 398 12.44 -15.02 -3.38
C ALA A 398 11.34 -14.30 -2.62
N LYS A 399 10.09 -14.52 -3.05
CA LYS A 399 8.89 -13.91 -2.44
C LYS A 399 8.17 -14.90 -1.53
N PHE A 400 7.62 -14.40 -0.43
CA PHE A 400 6.78 -15.17 0.48
C PHE A 400 5.64 -14.31 1.06
N ALA A 401 4.61 -15.00 1.54
CA ALA A 401 3.42 -14.39 2.13
C ALA A 401 3.58 -14.20 3.65
N LEU A 402 3.28 -13.00 4.14
CA LEU A 402 2.87 -12.75 5.52
C LEU A 402 1.34 -12.64 5.55
N THR A 403 0.68 -13.36 6.45
CA THR A 403 -0.75 -13.19 6.72
C THR A 403 -0.96 -12.53 8.08
N GLY A 404 -1.66 -11.40 8.11
CA GLY A 404 -1.80 -10.53 9.29
C GLY A 404 -2.48 -11.20 10.49
N GLY A 405 -1.97 -10.91 11.68
CA GLY A 405 -2.42 -11.48 12.96
C GLY A 405 -3.62 -10.76 13.56
N ALA A 406 -3.59 -10.51 14.87
CA ALA A 406 -4.64 -9.76 15.56
C ALA A 406 -4.48 -8.25 15.34
N SER A 407 -5.62 -7.55 15.19
CA SER A 407 -5.69 -6.08 15.06
C SER A 407 -4.88 -5.37 16.15
N GLY A 408 -4.04 -4.41 15.77
CA GLY A 408 -3.20 -3.62 16.68
C GLY A 408 -1.90 -4.29 17.13
N ALA A 409 -1.59 -5.52 16.67
CA ALA A 409 -0.32 -6.17 16.96
C ALA A 409 0.85 -5.47 16.24
N THR A 410 1.99 -5.30 16.93
CA THR A 410 3.22 -4.74 16.38
C THR A 410 4.42 -5.64 16.70
N GLY A 411 5.38 -5.71 15.78
CA GLY A 411 6.50 -6.65 15.84
C GLY A 411 7.22 -6.75 14.50
N THR A 412 7.87 -7.88 14.23
CA THR A 412 8.70 -8.07 13.03
C THR A 412 8.44 -9.39 12.32
N VAL A 413 8.70 -9.42 11.00
CA VAL A 413 9.13 -10.64 10.29
C VAL A 413 10.65 -10.67 10.32
N VAL A 414 11.23 -11.84 10.58
CA VAL A 414 12.68 -12.08 10.59
C VAL A 414 13.03 -13.20 9.62
N ALA A 415 14.01 -12.95 8.75
CA ALA A 415 14.59 -13.93 7.84
C ALA A 415 16.03 -14.25 8.26
N THR A 416 16.39 -15.54 8.30
CA THR A 416 17.63 -16.05 8.91
C THR A 416 18.34 -17.04 7.98
N LEU A 417 19.64 -16.83 7.75
CA LEU A 417 20.51 -17.67 6.92
C LEU A 417 21.92 -17.67 7.52
N GLY A 418 22.52 -18.86 7.71
CA GLY A 418 23.91 -18.98 8.20
C GLY A 418 24.20 -18.35 9.58
N GLY A 419 23.16 -18.00 10.36
CA GLY A 419 23.29 -17.26 11.63
C GLY A 419 23.19 -15.73 11.48
N GLN A 420 23.23 -15.18 10.26
CA GLN A 420 22.80 -13.81 10.00
C GLN A 420 21.28 -13.71 10.07
N SER A 421 20.74 -12.51 10.29
CA SER A 421 19.31 -12.23 10.17
C SER A 421 19.04 -10.81 9.71
N VAL A 422 18.00 -10.65 8.90
CA VAL A 422 17.41 -9.36 8.49
C VAL A 422 15.93 -9.35 8.86
N SER A 423 15.34 -8.18 9.06
CA SER A 423 13.96 -8.06 9.55
C SER A 423 13.20 -6.91 8.92
N ALA A 424 11.88 -7.07 8.79
CA ALA A 424 10.94 -6.02 8.44
C ALA A 424 10.00 -5.76 9.62
N GLN A 425 9.71 -4.48 9.89
CA GLN A 425 8.71 -4.07 10.87
C GLN A 425 7.31 -4.36 10.34
N VAL A 426 6.41 -4.80 11.22
CA VAL A 426 5.02 -5.08 10.90
C VAL A 426 4.10 -4.44 11.92
N LYS A 427 3.10 -3.71 11.43
CA LYS A 427 1.92 -3.27 12.19
C LYS A 427 0.69 -3.94 11.59
N VAL A 428 -0.05 -4.67 12.41
CA VAL A 428 -1.38 -5.15 12.03
C VAL A 428 -2.36 -4.02 12.28
N THR A 429 -2.92 -3.44 11.23
CA THR A 429 -3.91 -2.36 11.35
C THR A 429 -5.22 -2.90 11.92
N ALA A 430 -6.10 -2.02 12.40
CA ALA A 430 -7.51 -2.37 12.41
C ALA A 430 -8.02 -2.39 10.97
N GLU A 431 -8.88 -3.36 10.63
CA GLU A 431 -9.84 -3.10 9.56
C GLU A 431 -10.86 -2.11 10.12
N PRO A 432 -11.23 -1.05 9.37
CA PRO A 432 -12.31 -0.18 9.79
C PRO A 432 -13.61 -0.97 9.92
N THR A 433 -14.45 -0.61 10.90
CA THR A 433 -15.75 -1.28 11.11
C THR A 433 -16.72 -1.13 9.94
N THR A 434 -16.49 -0.14 9.07
CA THR A 434 -17.20 0.01 7.80
C THR A 434 -16.25 0.40 6.66
N ASN A 435 -16.66 0.13 5.42
CA ASN A 435 -15.92 0.42 4.19
C ASN A 435 -16.45 1.66 3.43
N HIS A 436 -17.25 2.50 4.08
CA HIS A 436 -17.78 3.75 3.51
C HIS A 436 -17.50 4.97 4.38
N ILE A 437 -17.79 6.17 3.85
CA ILE A 437 -17.78 7.43 4.60
C ILE A 437 -18.82 7.38 5.72
N VAL A 438 -18.47 7.91 6.88
CA VAL A 438 -19.38 8.07 8.02
C VAL A 438 -19.55 9.54 8.40
N ILE A 439 -20.66 9.85 9.06
CA ILE A 439 -20.89 11.09 9.78
C ILE A 439 -20.23 10.94 11.15
N SER A 440 -19.24 11.79 11.45
CA SER A 440 -18.36 11.64 12.62
C SER A 440 -18.67 12.59 13.77
N GLU A 441 -19.00 13.86 13.52
CA GLU A 441 -19.46 14.80 14.56
C GLU A 441 -20.62 15.66 14.03
N VAL A 442 -21.66 15.87 14.86
CA VAL A 442 -22.82 16.70 14.51
C VAL A 442 -23.19 17.66 15.65
N ALA A 443 -23.35 18.93 15.29
CA ALA A 443 -23.95 19.95 16.15
C ALA A 443 -25.07 20.68 15.41
N GLY A 444 -26.33 20.46 15.83
CA GLY A 444 -27.51 21.16 15.28
C GLY A 444 -27.71 22.59 15.80
N GLY A 445 -26.65 23.22 16.33
CA GLY A 445 -26.65 24.52 16.99
C GLY A 445 -25.56 24.58 18.07
N GLY A 446 -25.24 25.77 18.57
CA GLY A 446 -24.14 25.95 19.52
C GLY A 446 -24.18 27.27 20.30
N SER A 447 -23.05 27.63 20.91
CA SER A 447 -22.89 28.87 21.70
C SER A 447 -23.11 30.17 20.90
N GLY A 448 -22.97 30.14 19.57
CA GLY A 448 -23.36 31.24 18.68
C GLY A 448 -24.87 31.37 18.44
N GLY A 449 -25.66 30.37 18.86
CA GLY A 449 -27.11 30.32 18.71
C GLY A 449 -27.57 29.47 17.54
N ALA A 450 -28.73 29.81 16.97
CA ALA A 450 -29.25 29.16 15.76
C ALA A 450 -28.39 29.51 14.55
N GLY A 451 -27.97 28.51 13.78
CA GLY A 451 -26.98 28.66 12.71
C GLY A 451 -25.53 28.44 13.15
N ASP A 452 -25.22 28.25 14.45
CA ASP A 452 -23.92 27.74 14.89
C ASP A 452 -23.86 26.20 14.74
N GLU A 453 -24.02 25.75 13.51
CA GLU A 453 -24.31 24.36 13.12
C GLU A 453 -23.19 23.77 12.27
N PHE A 454 -22.87 22.48 12.46
CA PHE A 454 -21.98 21.73 11.57
C PHE A 454 -22.31 20.24 11.50
N ILE A 455 -21.82 19.63 10.43
CA ILE A 455 -21.83 18.19 10.14
C ILE A 455 -20.44 17.85 9.63
N GLU A 456 -19.75 16.96 10.32
CA GLU A 456 -18.45 16.43 9.93
C GLU A 456 -18.61 15.05 9.30
N LEU A 457 -17.80 14.78 8.28
CA LEU A 457 -17.63 13.45 7.69
C LEU A 457 -16.21 12.94 7.94
N TYR A 458 -16.08 11.65 8.20
CA TYR A 458 -14.80 10.95 8.33
C TYR A 458 -14.71 9.81 7.31
N ASN A 459 -13.51 9.56 6.80
CA ASN A 459 -13.23 8.46 5.89
C ASN A 459 -12.43 7.36 6.60
N PRO A 460 -13.08 6.31 7.12
CA PRO A 460 -12.38 5.22 7.78
C PRO A 460 -11.57 4.33 6.81
N THR A 461 -11.72 4.50 5.50
CA THR A 461 -11.09 3.63 4.50
C THR A 461 -9.64 3.99 4.21
N ASN A 462 -8.87 2.99 3.76
CA ASN A 462 -7.44 3.09 3.42
C ASN A 462 -7.18 3.80 2.06
N ALA A 463 -8.13 4.56 1.50
CA ALA A 463 -8.02 5.23 0.19
C ALA A 463 -8.77 6.58 0.16
N GLU A 464 -8.42 7.48 -0.76
CA GLU A 464 -9.21 8.70 -0.97
C GLU A 464 -10.60 8.36 -1.55
N VAL A 465 -11.66 8.91 -0.95
CA VAL A 465 -13.03 8.78 -1.43
C VAL A 465 -13.52 10.07 -2.09
N ASN A 466 -14.06 9.94 -3.29
CA ASN A 466 -14.68 11.03 -4.05
C ASN A 466 -16.15 11.22 -3.67
N ILE A 467 -16.41 12.24 -2.85
CA ILE A 467 -17.76 12.67 -2.43
C ILE A 467 -18.31 13.85 -3.26
N GLY A 468 -17.73 14.13 -4.43
CA GLY A 468 -18.14 15.22 -5.31
C GLY A 468 -19.59 15.07 -5.77
N GLY A 469 -20.44 16.07 -5.50
CA GLY A 469 -21.86 16.04 -5.84
C GLY A 469 -22.73 15.10 -4.98
N TRP A 470 -22.17 14.44 -3.97
CA TRP A 470 -22.96 13.76 -2.93
C TRP A 470 -23.85 14.77 -2.19
N LYS A 471 -24.95 14.30 -1.61
CA LYS A 471 -25.88 15.14 -0.85
C LYS A 471 -25.73 14.89 0.64
N ILE A 472 -25.68 15.98 1.40
CA ILE A 472 -26.10 16.00 2.80
C ILE A 472 -27.59 16.34 2.86
N GLN A 473 -28.32 15.66 3.73
CA GLN A 473 -29.76 15.85 3.90
C GLN A 473 -30.14 15.96 5.38
N TYR A 474 -31.14 16.80 5.65
CA TYR A 474 -31.69 17.02 6.99
C TYR A 474 -33.20 16.75 7.06
N LYS A 475 -33.62 16.15 8.18
CA LYS A 475 -35.01 15.79 8.50
C LYS A 475 -35.30 16.10 9.97
N SER A 476 -36.40 16.81 10.24
CA SER A 476 -36.88 17.06 11.60
C SER A 476 -37.34 15.78 12.32
N ALA A 477 -37.42 15.82 13.66
CA ALA A 477 -37.78 14.71 14.55
C ALA A 477 -38.76 13.68 13.94
N THR A 478 -39.95 14.13 13.55
CA THR A 478 -41.04 13.30 12.98
C THR A 478 -41.43 13.71 11.56
N GLY A 479 -40.53 14.39 10.83
CA GLY A 479 -40.77 14.76 9.43
C GLY A 479 -40.99 13.54 8.54
N THR A 480 -41.92 13.62 7.58
CA THR A 480 -42.24 12.51 6.68
C THR A 480 -41.19 12.28 5.57
N ALA A 481 -40.30 13.24 5.35
CA ALA A 481 -39.26 13.20 4.33
C ALA A 481 -38.03 14.03 4.75
N TYR A 482 -36.89 13.75 4.12
CA TYR A 482 -35.71 14.60 4.15
C TYR A 482 -35.93 15.79 3.20
N THR A 483 -36.31 16.94 3.76
CA THR A 483 -36.65 18.16 3.01
C THR A 483 -35.52 19.18 2.97
N GLY A 484 -34.60 19.15 3.93
CA GLY A 484 -33.34 19.88 3.82
C GLY A 484 -32.36 19.08 2.96
N SER A 485 -31.72 19.71 1.97
CA SER A 485 -30.68 19.06 1.18
C SER A 485 -29.67 20.06 0.63
N PHE A 486 -28.39 19.69 0.70
CA PHE A 486 -27.26 20.42 0.13
C PHE A 486 -26.39 19.45 -0.67
N ALA A 487 -25.98 19.84 -1.88
CA ALA A 487 -25.08 19.06 -2.72
C ALA A 487 -23.64 19.55 -2.53
N LEU A 488 -22.73 18.63 -2.26
CA LEU A 488 -21.30 18.89 -2.08
C LEU A 488 -20.63 19.40 -3.37
N PRO A 489 -19.63 20.29 -3.27
CA PRO A 489 -18.85 20.73 -4.43
C PRO A 489 -18.29 19.55 -5.23
N ALA A 490 -18.21 19.66 -6.56
CA ALA A 490 -17.68 18.59 -7.42
C ALA A 490 -16.20 18.23 -7.12
N SER A 491 -15.46 19.12 -6.46
CA SER A 491 -14.09 18.94 -5.97
C SER A 491 -13.99 18.35 -4.55
N ALA A 492 -15.10 18.02 -3.89
CA ALA A 492 -15.07 17.43 -2.55
C ALA A 492 -14.47 16.02 -2.58
N ARG A 493 -13.43 15.81 -1.78
CA ARG A 493 -12.71 14.54 -1.56
C ARG A 493 -12.45 14.40 -0.07
N ILE A 494 -12.33 13.17 0.42
CA ILE A 494 -11.77 12.89 1.75
C ILE A 494 -10.60 11.93 1.55
N ALA A 495 -9.40 12.32 2.00
CA ALA A 495 -8.22 11.45 2.00
C ALA A 495 -8.46 10.18 2.84
N ALA A 496 -7.65 9.14 2.66
CA ALA A 496 -7.64 7.98 3.55
C ALA A 496 -7.48 8.44 5.00
N HIS A 497 -8.32 7.95 5.92
CA HIS A 497 -8.31 8.33 7.33
C HIS A 497 -8.47 9.85 7.59
N GLY A 498 -9.03 10.59 6.62
CA GLY A 498 -9.21 12.04 6.69
C GLY A 498 -10.63 12.49 7.03
N TYR A 499 -10.82 13.80 7.11
CA TYR A 499 -12.07 14.46 7.51
C TYR A 499 -12.57 15.47 6.46
N TYR A 500 -13.85 15.85 6.55
CA TYR A 500 -14.45 16.91 5.73
C TYR A 500 -15.55 17.64 6.50
N LEU A 501 -15.36 18.96 6.73
CA LEU A 501 -16.29 19.75 7.54
C LEU A 501 -17.31 20.49 6.69
N LEU A 502 -18.60 20.23 6.90
CA LEU A 502 -19.68 21.08 6.43
C LEU A 502 -20.21 21.95 7.58
N ALA A 503 -20.44 23.24 7.33
CA ALA A 503 -20.98 24.14 8.35
C ALA A 503 -22.04 25.11 7.80
N ASN A 504 -22.96 25.56 8.66
CA ASN A 504 -23.84 26.68 8.32
C ASN A 504 -23.03 27.99 8.22
N SER A 505 -23.48 28.94 7.40
CA SER A 505 -22.94 30.30 7.33
C SER A 505 -22.87 31.06 8.66
N GLY A 506 -23.60 30.63 9.69
CA GLY A 506 -23.55 31.18 11.06
C GLY A 506 -22.56 30.49 12.02
N TYR A 507 -21.78 29.51 11.55
CA TYR A 507 -20.86 28.73 12.38
C TYR A 507 -19.72 29.59 12.97
N VAL A 508 -19.47 29.43 14.27
CA VAL A 508 -18.46 30.20 15.03
C VAL A 508 -17.53 29.32 15.87
N GLY A 509 -17.35 28.05 15.47
CA GLY A 509 -16.41 27.14 16.10
C GLY A 509 -14.94 27.44 15.73
N THR A 510 -14.03 26.65 16.29
CA THR A 510 -12.57 26.85 16.17
C THR A 510 -12.00 26.46 14.81
N THR A 511 -12.58 25.46 14.16
CA THR A 511 -12.03 24.84 12.96
C THR A 511 -12.53 25.57 11.73
N THR A 512 -11.78 26.59 11.30
CA THR A 512 -12.19 27.51 10.24
C THR A 512 -11.08 27.69 9.19
N PRO A 513 -11.43 27.77 7.88
CA PRO A 513 -12.78 27.60 7.32
C PRO A 513 -13.26 26.14 7.37
N ALA A 514 -14.57 25.94 7.30
CA ALA A 514 -15.17 24.66 6.93
C ALA A 514 -14.92 24.39 5.43
N ASP A 515 -14.93 23.13 5.01
CA ASP A 515 -14.64 22.72 3.63
C ASP A 515 -15.78 23.02 2.66
N ALA A 516 -17.01 22.98 3.16
CA ALA A 516 -18.19 23.47 2.46
C ALA A 516 -19.11 24.22 3.44
N SER A 517 -19.93 25.13 2.90
CA SER A 517 -21.06 25.69 3.65
C SER A 517 -22.36 25.54 2.89
N TRP A 518 -23.39 25.08 3.59
CA TRP A 518 -24.74 24.95 3.04
C TRP A 518 -25.55 26.27 3.09
N GLY A 519 -25.02 27.32 3.72
CA GLY A 519 -25.67 28.61 3.83
C GLY A 519 -27.06 28.51 4.44
N THR A 520 -28.09 28.74 3.61
CA THR A 520 -29.51 28.70 3.99
C THR A 520 -30.27 27.47 3.46
N ALA A 521 -29.59 26.46 2.89
CA ALA A 521 -30.24 25.28 2.27
C ALA A 521 -31.09 24.46 3.26
N PHE A 522 -30.71 24.45 4.53
CA PHE A 522 -31.53 24.04 5.67
C PHE A 522 -31.03 24.70 6.96
N ALA A 523 -31.84 24.62 8.01
CA ALA A 523 -31.45 24.93 9.37
C ALA A 523 -31.73 23.70 10.24
N MET A 524 -30.86 23.44 11.21
CA MET A 524 -30.92 22.25 12.05
C MET A 524 -31.69 22.53 13.35
N SER A 525 -32.02 21.46 14.05
CA SER A 525 -32.56 21.52 15.41
C SER A 525 -31.44 21.22 16.39
N ALA A 526 -31.22 22.07 17.39
CA ALA A 526 -30.18 21.87 18.39
C ALA A 526 -30.46 20.69 19.35
N THR A 527 -31.65 20.08 19.31
CA THR A 527 -32.09 19.08 20.29
C THR A 527 -32.62 17.78 19.69
N VAL A 528 -33.19 17.80 18.48
CA VAL A 528 -33.72 16.57 17.84
C VAL A 528 -33.86 16.71 16.33
N GLY A 529 -33.26 15.78 15.58
CA GLY A 529 -33.23 15.79 14.12
C GLY A 529 -32.55 14.55 13.54
N HIS A 530 -32.31 14.56 12.23
CA HIS A 530 -31.57 13.53 11.51
C HIS A 530 -30.71 14.19 10.46
N VAL A 531 -29.50 13.68 10.29
CA VAL A 531 -28.61 13.98 9.18
C VAL A 531 -28.38 12.68 8.42
N ARG A 532 -28.31 12.73 7.09
CA ARG A 532 -27.77 11.63 6.30
C ARG A 532 -26.92 12.10 5.14
N VAL A 533 -26.05 11.21 4.68
CA VAL A 533 -25.15 11.40 3.54
C VAL A 533 -25.40 10.33 2.48
N GLY A 534 -25.18 10.66 1.20
CA GLY A 534 -25.22 9.69 0.12
C GLY A 534 -24.94 10.29 -1.27
N PRO A 535 -24.76 9.48 -2.33
CA PRO A 535 -24.47 9.96 -3.67
C PRO A 535 -25.54 10.89 -4.26
N ALA A 536 -25.21 11.59 -5.34
CA ALA A 536 -26.11 12.56 -6.01
C ALA A 536 -27.53 12.05 -6.30
N GLY A 537 -27.71 10.74 -6.48
CA GLY A 537 -28.99 10.08 -6.71
C GLY A 537 -29.94 9.99 -5.51
N ILE A 538 -29.47 10.16 -4.26
CA ILE A 538 -30.30 9.94 -3.06
C ILE A 538 -31.56 10.84 -3.08
N GLY A 539 -32.71 10.20 -2.84
CA GLY A 539 -34.04 10.78 -2.80
C GLY A 539 -34.36 11.39 -1.45
N THR A 540 -35.65 11.55 -1.14
CA THR A 540 -36.13 12.26 0.06
C THR A 540 -36.96 11.39 1.02
N GLY A 541 -37.22 10.12 0.67
CA GLY A 541 -37.93 9.18 1.54
C GLY A 541 -37.14 8.88 2.82
N LYS A 542 -37.83 8.53 3.90
CA LYS A 542 -37.21 8.19 5.21
C LYS A 542 -36.13 7.11 5.07
N VAL A 543 -36.44 6.05 4.31
CA VAL A 543 -35.50 5.01 3.88
C VAL A 543 -35.16 5.26 2.42
N ASP A 544 -33.90 5.11 2.06
CA ASP A 544 -33.39 5.20 0.69
C ASP A 544 -32.15 4.29 0.58
N ALA A 545 -32.05 3.47 -0.46
CA ALA A 545 -30.93 2.54 -0.65
C ALA A 545 -29.64 3.24 -1.12
N LEU A 546 -29.68 4.55 -1.36
CA LEU A 546 -28.51 5.41 -1.61
C LEU A 546 -28.11 6.24 -0.39
N ALA A 547 -28.70 6.01 0.78
CA ALA A 547 -28.13 6.48 2.04
C ALA A 547 -26.86 5.66 2.35
N VAL A 548 -25.81 6.35 2.77
CA VAL A 548 -24.51 5.76 3.13
C VAL A 548 -24.28 5.78 4.64
N ASP A 549 -24.77 6.81 5.33
CA ASP A 549 -24.83 6.93 6.80
C ASP A 549 -26.00 7.88 7.15
N THR A 550 -26.76 7.58 8.20
CA THR A 550 -27.96 8.26 8.68
C THR A 550 -28.02 8.35 10.22
N VAL A 551 -27.32 9.32 10.80
CA VAL A 551 -27.44 9.63 12.23
C VAL A 551 -28.76 10.34 12.59
N GLY A 552 -29.58 9.71 13.44
CA GLY A 552 -30.71 10.33 14.13
C GLY A 552 -30.36 10.68 15.58
N TYR A 553 -30.70 11.89 16.03
CA TYR A 553 -30.35 12.40 17.36
C TYR A 553 -31.55 13.02 18.09
N GLY A 554 -31.58 12.86 19.41
CA GLY A 554 -32.70 13.28 20.27
C GLY A 554 -33.80 12.22 20.39
N SER A 555 -34.46 12.15 21.55
CA SER A 555 -35.32 11.02 21.94
C SER A 555 -36.63 10.84 21.16
N THR A 556 -36.93 11.71 20.19
CA THR A 556 -38.09 11.59 19.29
C THR A 556 -37.71 11.57 17.81
N ALA A 557 -36.44 11.31 17.49
CA ALA A 557 -35.98 11.04 16.14
C ALA A 557 -36.48 9.66 15.67
N ASP A 558 -37.31 9.64 14.62
CA ASP A 558 -38.07 8.46 14.18
C ASP A 558 -37.54 7.79 12.88
N SER A 559 -36.27 8.01 12.52
CA SER A 559 -35.60 7.41 11.36
C SER A 559 -34.06 7.35 11.52
N ALA A 560 -33.61 7.00 12.73
CA ALA A 560 -32.22 6.69 13.04
C ALA A 560 -31.84 5.28 12.57
N GLU A 561 -30.55 5.01 12.40
CA GLU A 561 -30.06 3.64 12.21
C GLU A 561 -30.31 2.78 13.45
N GLY A 562 -30.55 1.48 13.22
CA GLY A 562 -31.04 0.55 14.24
C GLY A 562 -32.41 0.95 14.83
N ASN A 563 -33.10 1.92 14.21
CA ASN A 563 -34.22 2.67 14.77
C ASN A 563 -33.92 3.20 16.20
N SER A 564 -32.65 3.55 16.46
CA SER A 564 -32.08 3.74 17.80
C SER A 564 -31.29 5.05 17.89
N PRO A 565 -31.98 6.22 17.98
CA PRO A 565 -31.36 7.54 17.92
C PRO A 565 -30.47 7.84 19.12
N VAL A 566 -29.46 8.70 18.93
CA VAL A 566 -28.57 9.16 20.00
C VAL A 566 -29.38 9.89 21.09
N THR A 567 -29.48 9.27 22.28
CA THR A 567 -30.33 9.76 23.37
C THR A 567 -29.55 10.56 24.42
N GLY A 568 -30.08 11.72 24.79
CA GLY A 568 -29.63 12.51 25.94
C GLY A 568 -29.80 14.00 25.67
N THR A 569 -29.11 14.84 26.44
CA THR A 569 -29.12 16.30 26.27
C THR A 569 -27.79 16.75 25.68
N ILE A 570 -27.81 17.20 24.42
CA ILE A 570 -26.66 17.87 23.80
C ILE A 570 -26.44 19.20 24.54
N ALA A 571 -25.22 19.44 25.01
CA ALA A 571 -24.86 20.68 25.70
C ALA A 571 -24.74 21.84 24.70
N THR A 572 -25.00 23.08 25.13
CA THR A 572 -24.94 24.27 24.25
C THR A 572 -23.55 24.51 23.62
N ALA A 573 -22.48 24.02 24.25
CA ALA A 573 -21.11 24.06 23.72
C ALA A 573 -20.65 22.72 23.10
N GLY A 574 -21.53 21.71 23.08
CA GLY A 574 -21.25 20.31 22.76
C GLY A 574 -21.97 19.81 21.51
N SER A 575 -21.93 18.49 21.32
CA SER A 575 -22.23 17.79 20.07
C SER A 575 -22.56 16.32 20.34
N ILE A 576 -22.96 15.59 19.30
CA ILE A 576 -22.79 14.14 19.26
C ILE A 576 -21.58 13.80 18.39
N GLU A 577 -20.84 12.77 18.77
CA GLU A 577 -19.63 12.32 18.08
C GLU A 577 -19.61 10.79 17.99
N ARG A 578 -19.30 10.26 16.81
CA ARG A 578 -19.10 8.84 16.53
C ARG A 578 -17.82 8.37 17.23
N LYS A 579 -17.89 7.26 17.95
CA LYS A 579 -16.77 6.67 18.65
C LYS A 579 -15.62 6.31 17.69
N ALA A 580 -14.40 6.26 18.21
CA ALA A 580 -13.32 5.56 17.54
C ALA A 580 -13.49 4.04 17.64
N LYS A 581 -13.86 3.52 18.83
CA LYS A 581 -13.88 2.08 19.15
C LYS A 581 -15.08 1.73 20.02
N ALA A 582 -15.52 0.46 20.03
CA ALA A 582 -16.70 0.01 20.80
C ALA A 582 -16.68 0.46 22.28
N SER A 583 -15.50 0.41 22.89
CA SER A 583 -15.20 0.79 24.27
C SER A 583 -15.06 2.30 24.52
N SER A 584 -15.04 3.13 23.47
CA SER A 584 -14.79 4.56 23.59
C SER A 584 -15.92 5.29 24.33
N SER A 585 -15.53 6.34 25.04
CA SER A 585 -16.40 7.12 25.93
C SER A 585 -16.08 8.61 25.80
N ALA A 586 -16.97 9.50 26.23
CA ALA A 586 -16.70 10.93 26.22
C ALA A 586 -15.37 11.30 26.93
N ALA A 587 -15.00 10.57 28.00
CA ALA A 587 -13.73 10.76 28.70
C ALA A 587 -12.50 10.35 27.88
N THR A 588 -12.60 9.33 27.00
CA THR A 588 -11.50 8.92 26.14
C THR A 588 -11.43 9.72 24.83
N MET A 589 -12.57 10.20 24.31
CA MET A 589 -12.66 11.00 23.08
C MET A 589 -12.40 12.52 23.27
N GLU A 590 -12.75 13.12 24.41
CA GLU A 590 -12.58 14.58 24.62
C GLU A 590 -11.13 14.99 24.91
N GLY A 591 -10.31 14.07 25.41
CA GLY A 591 -8.90 14.33 25.73
C GLY A 591 -8.13 13.14 26.31
N GLY A 592 -8.57 11.91 26.01
CA GLY A 592 -7.91 10.67 26.43
C GLY A 592 -7.24 9.94 25.26
N THR A 593 -7.11 8.61 25.40
CA THR A 593 -6.43 7.73 24.44
C THR A 593 -7.08 7.64 23.07
N ASP A 594 -8.38 7.89 22.98
CA ASP A 594 -9.19 7.60 21.79
C ASP A 594 -9.42 8.85 20.95
N LYS A 595 -9.02 10.04 21.45
CA LYS A 595 -9.21 11.33 20.78
C LYS A 595 -8.59 11.38 19.38
N ALA A 596 -7.46 10.70 19.18
CA ALA A 596 -6.66 10.75 17.95
C ALA A 596 -6.67 9.40 17.19
N ALA A 597 -7.80 8.68 17.26
CA ALA A 597 -7.94 7.30 16.83
C ALA A 597 -9.04 7.09 15.78
N GLY A 598 -9.49 8.15 15.09
CA GLY A 598 -10.39 8.08 13.93
C GLY A 598 -11.83 7.70 14.27
N ASN A 599 -12.78 8.61 14.05
CA ASN A 599 -14.19 8.50 14.44
C ASN A 599 -15.03 7.53 13.56
N GLY A 600 -14.52 6.31 13.34
CA GLY A 600 -15.03 5.35 12.37
C GLY A 600 -15.95 4.25 12.90
N TYR A 601 -16.21 4.17 14.20
CA TYR A 601 -16.97 3.06 14.77
C TYR A 601 -18.43 3.10 14.32
N ASP A 602 -18.88 2.03 13.67
CA ASP A 602 -20.19 1.95 13.04
C ASP A 602 -20.75 0.54 13.17
N THR A 603 -22.00 0.42 13.63
CA THR A 603 -22.71 -0.85 13.81
C THR A 603 -24.15 -0.81 13.29
N ASP A 604 -24.48 0.20 12.47
CA ASP A 604 -25.85 0.55 12.09
C ASP A 604 -26.76 0.84 13.32
N VAL A 605 -26.22 1.34 14.45
CA VAL A 605 -27.00 1.59 15.68
C VAL A 605 -26.51 2.87 16.39
N ASN A 606 -27.08 4.03 16.02
CA ASN A 606 -26.52 5.33 16.43
C ASN A 606 -26.35 5.50 17.97
N ASN A 607 -27.23 4.93 18.81
CA ASN A 607 -27.08 5.03 20.27
C ASN A 607 -26.00 4.11 20.89
N ALA A 608 -25.49 3.13 20.13
CA ALA A 608 -24.30 2.36 20.47
C ALA A 608 -23.03 3.03 19.91
N ASP A 609 -23.14 3.68 18.75
CA ASP A 609 -22.01 4.20 17.97
C ASP A 609 -21.57 5.61 18.38
N PHE A 610 -22.47 6.45 18.90
CA PHE A 610 -22.18 7.84 19.26
C PHE A 610 -22.06 8.06 20.78
N ILE A 611 -21.26 9.06 21.16
CA ILE A 611 -21.23 9.67 22.50
C ILE A 611 -21.69 11.12 22.45
N LEU A 612 -22.01 11.69 23.62
CA LEU A 612 -22.30 13.12 23.80
C LEU A 612 -21.03 13.84 24.25
N ARG A 613 -20.53 14.79 23.45
CA ARG A 613 -19.41 15.65 23.86
C ARG A 613 -19.91 16.84 24.67
N THR A 614 -19.17 17.21 25.71
CA THR A 614 -19.37 18.47 26.44
C THR A 614 -18.87 19.69 25.65
N LYS A 615 -17.87 19.47 24.78
CA LYS A 615 -17.21 20.47 23.95
C LYS A 615 -16.99 19.98 22.51
N ARG A 616 -17.57 20.69 21.55
CA ARG A 616 -17.34 20.54 20.09
C ARG A 616 -15.84 20.66 19.78
N ASP A 617 -15.32 19.82 18.89
CA ASP A 617 -13.89 19.81 18.55
C ASP A 617 -13.59 19.43 17.07
N PRO A 618 -14.41 19.86 16.08
CA PRO A 618 -14.46 19.23 14.77
C PRO A 618 -13.18 19.36 13.96
N GLN A 619 -12.98 18.41 13.06
CA GLN A 619 -11.88 18.30 12.11
C GLN A 619 -12.35 18.67 10.69
N ASN A 620 -11.42 19.12 9.84
CA ASN A 620 -11.67 19.42 8.42
C ASN A 620 -10.58 18.75 7.55
N LYS A 621 -10.61 18.91 6.22
CA LYS A 621 -9.61 18.26 5.34
C LYS A 621 -8.15 18.69 5.56
N ALA A 622 -7.90 19.71 6.39
CA ALA A 622 -6.57 20.18 6.77
C ALA A 622 -6.18 19.77 8.20
N SER A 623 -7.03 19.03 8.92
CA SER A 623 -6.64 18.25 10.10
C SER A 623 -5.69 17.12 9.69
N GLY A 624 -4.97 16.57 10.68
CA GLY A 624 -4.23 15.32 10.49
C GLY A 624 -5.19 14.16 10.20
N THR A 625 -4.68 13.13 9.51
CA THR A 625 -5.38 11.86 9.31
C THR A 625 -5.24 10.97 10.54
N GLU A 626 -6.33 10.31 10.96
CA GLU A 626 -6.37 9.47 12.15
C GLU A 626 -6.80 8.04 11.79
N ALA A 627 -5.90 7.05 11.90
CA ALA A 627 -6.22 5.67 11.58
C ALA A 627 -6.94 4.94 12.74
N PRO A 628 -7.91 4.06 12.47
CA PRO A 628 -8.63 3.27 13.48
C PRO A 628 -7.77 2.20 14.16
#